data_AF-A0A0G1JJ05-F1
#
_entry.id   AF-A0A0G1JJ05-F1
#
_cell.length_a   1.000
_cell.length_b   1.000
_cell.length_c   1.000
_cell.angle_alpha   90.00
_cell.angle_beta   90.00
_cell.angle_gamma   90.00
#
_symmetry.space_group_name_H-M   'P 1'
#
loop_
_entity.id
_entity.type
_entity.pdbx_description
1 polymer ?
#
loop_
_entity_poly.entity_id
_entity_poly.type
_entity_poly.pdbx_seq_one_letter_code
_entity_poly.pdbx_strand_id
1 'polypeptide(L)'
;MPLKSFNKIWIIIIVILIGSLGFYILAGKQIFTRQEIPNNASQSLVSPLFDTFAWRTQVPGGLFIRDSIDVKNLLLTIRSDIEMNYNPGGNKHGAVYLYDSGAQSLQQVPDEQWDNATTPIIDVKGFFESHKVEAKFKVSGEKLFFGNKEIPYRGKLIMDTAYSPDGNQFAVLSADGPLRSVTPNFLGGGGKYAKGQHYHQVFSTVNGTPIGNTVKLPFTTQNQPYSVYWPPDGKYILYIALAGSDITIVKTSLQNK
;
A
#
# COMPACT_ATOMS: atom_id res chain seq x y z
N MET A 1 34.88 41.11 30.22
CA MET A 1 33.60 40.37 30.20
C MET A 1 33.86 38.96 29.66
N PRO A 2 33.66 37.89 30.44
CA PRO A 2 33.94 36.55 29.94
C PRO A 2 32.73 35.99 29.17
N LEU A 3 32.90 35.71 27.88
CA LEU A 3 32.03 34.76 27.15
C LEU A 3 32.33 33.35 27.66
N LYS A 4 31.60 32.90 28.69
CA LYS A 4 31.70 31.54 29.22
C LYS A 4 30.32 30.90 29.35
N SER A 5 29.78 30.39 28.24
CA SER A 5 28.80 29.27 28.22
C SER A 5 28.29 28.91 26.82
N PHE A 6 28.51 29.73 25.80
CA PHE A 6 27.78 29.60 24.52
C PHE A 6 28.19 28.45 23.58
N ASN A 7 29.19 27.61 23.91
CA ASN A 7 29.81 26.76 22.89
C ASN A 7 29.46 25.26 22.91
N LYS A 8 28.94 24.68 24.01
CA LYS A 8 28.79 23.21 24.06
C LYS A 8 27.52 22.70 23.37
N ILE A 9 26.40 23.41 23.50
CA ILE A 9 25.11 22.96 22.95
C ILE A 9 25.11 23.04 21.43
N TRP A 10 25.65 24.11 20.85
CA TRP A 10 25.72 24.29 19.39
C TRP A 10 26.60 23.24 18.70
N ILE A 11 27.71 22.83 19.33
CA ILE A 11 28.56 21.76 18.79
C ILE A 11 27.80 20.45 18.73
N ILE A 12 27.01 20.11 19.76
CA ILE A 12 26.20 18.88 19.77
C ILE A 12 25.15 18.91 18.66
N ILE A 13 24.45 20.04 18.48
CA ILE A 13 23.44 20.20 17.42
C ILE A 13 24.07 20.03 16.03
N ILE A 14 25.23 20.63 15.79
CA ILE A 14 25.95 20.54 14.50
C ILE A 14 26.40 19.10 14.23
N VAL A 15 26.91 18.38 15.23
CA VAL A 15 27.34 16.98 15.07
C VAL A 15 26.13 16.08 14.75
N ILE A 16 24.99 16.29 15.40
CA ILE A 16 23.76 15.56 15.09
C ILE A 16 23.32 15.83 13.65
N LEU A 17 23.27 17.11 13.23
CA LEU A 17 22.87 17.49 11.87
C LEU A 17 23.78 16.88 10.80
N ILE A 18 25.10 16.97 10.97
CA ILE A 18 26.08 16.40 10.03
C ILE A 18 25.97 14.87 9.99
N GLY A 19 25.80 14.22 11.15
CA GLY A 19 25.58 12.77 11.22
C GLY A 19 24.31 12.31 10.51
N SER A 20 23.20 13.01 10.72
CA SER A 20 21.93 12.71 10.04
C SER A 20 22.00 12.96 8.52
N LEU A 21 22.70 14.00 8.08
CA LEU A 21 22.88 14.30 6.65
C LEU A 21 23.78 13.25 5.96
N GLY A 22 24.88 12.84 6.62
CA GLY A 22 25.77 11.78 6.13
C GLY A 22 25.05 10.44 6.01
N PHE A 23 24.21 10.09 7.00
CA PHE A 23 23.40 8.87 6.96
C PHE A 23 22.40 8.90 5.79
N TYR A 24 21.74 10.03 5.53
CA TYR A 24 20.83 10.19 4.39
C TYR A 24 21.54 10.01 3.04
N ILE A 25 22.75 10.58 2.88
CA ILE A 25 23.52 10.49 1.62
C ILE A 25 24.02 9.05 1.39
N LEU A 26 24.50 8.38 2.44
CA LEU A 26 25.00 7.00 2.36
C LEU A 26 23.87 5.98 2.15
N ALA A 27 22.76 6.13 2.87
CA ALA A 27 21.57 5.30 2.67
C ALA A 27 20.96 5.52 1.27
N GLY A 28 21.00 6.75 0.74
CA GLY A 28 20.56 7.04 -0.63
C GLY A 28 21.44 6.40 -1.71
N LYS A 29 22.77 6.31 -1.51
CA LYS A 29 23.69 5.77 -2.54
C LYS A 29 23.65 4.25 -2.72
N GLN A 30 23.26 3.46 -1.71
CA GLN A 30 23.25 1.99 -1.83
C GLN A 30 21.99 1.41 -2.48
N ILE A 31 21.01 2.24 -2.85
CA ILE A 31 19.69 1.76 -3.23
C ILE A 31 19.36 1.96 -4.73
N PHE A 32 20.13 2.77 -5.46
CA PHE A 32 19.88 3.04 -6.88
C PHE A 32 20.80 2.25 -7.81
N THR A 33 20.68 0.93 -7.81
CA THR A 33 21.01 0.15 -9.01
C THR A 33 19.69 -0.12 -9.73
N ARG A 34 19.41 0.65 -10.78
CA ARG A 34 18.25 0.43 -11.67
C ARG A 34 18.42 -0.95 -12.31
N GLN A 35 17.78 -1.97 -11.74
CA GLN A 35 17.73 -3.28 -12.35
C GLN A 35 16.72 -3.20 -13.50
N GLU A 36 17.21 -3.13 -14.74
CA GLU A 36 16.35 -3.18 -15.91
C GLU A 36 15.68 -4.55 -15.95
N ILE A 37 14.35 -4.57 -15.85
CA ILE A 37 13.56 -5.78 -16.04
C ILE A 37 13.58 -6.06 -17.55
N PRO A 38 14.05 -7.24 -18.00
CA PRO A 38 14.08 -7.55 -19.42
C PRO A 38 12.65 -7.59 -19.99
N ASN A 39 12.41 -6.81 -21.04
CA ASN A 39 11.09 -6.57 -21.66
C ASN A 39 10.39 -7.80 -22.29
N ASN A 40 10.93 -9.01 -22.18
CA ASN A 40 10.46 -10.18 -22.94
C ASN A 40 10.20 -11.44 -22.10
N ALA A 41 10.00 -11.33 -20.79
CA ALA A 41 9.72 -12.50 -19.95
C ALA A 41 8.21 -12.69 -19.73
N SER A 42 7.53 -13.32 -20.69
CA SER A 42 6.25 -13.99 -20.43
C SER A 42 6.52 -15.24 -19.58
N GLN A 43 6.59 -15.06 -18.25
CA GLN A 43 6.73 -16.17 -17.31
C GLN A 43 5.34 -16.71 -16.96
N SER A 44 5.00 -17.90 -17.45
CA SER A 44 3.89 -18.66 -16.89
C SER A 44 4.37 -19.31 -15.58
N LEU A 45 3.89 -18.81 -14.44
CA LEU A 45 4.10 -19.45 -13.15
C LEU A 45 2.76 -19.99 -12.67
N VAL A 46 2.72 -21.29 -12.45
CA VAL A 46 1.55 -22.03 -11.97
C VAL A 46 1.54 -21.97 -10.45
N SER A 47 0.67 -21.15 -9.86
CA SER A 47 0.11 -21.36 -8.52
C SER A 47 -1.29 -20.76 -8.43
N PRO A 48 -2.34 -21.54 -8.14
CA PRO A 48 -3.70 -21.20 -8.55
C PRO A 48 -4.47 -20.31 -7.57
N LEU A 49 -3.82 -19.50 -6.72
CA LEU A 49 -4.58 -18.67 -5.79
C LEU A 49 -4.18 -17.21 -5.71
N PHE A 50 -2.92 -16.82 -5.92
CA PHE A 50 -2.52 -15.41 -5.99
C PHE A 50 -1.18 -15.30 -6.69
N ASP A 51 -1.16 -14.82 -7.94
CA ASP A 51 0.06 -14.27 -8.54
C ASP A 51 0.30 -12.88 -7.93
N THR A 52 0.99 -12.85 -6.79
CA THR A 52 1.61 -11.63 -6.29
C THR A 52 2.64 -11.15 -7.30
N PHE A 53 2.33 -10.06 -8.00
CA PHE A 53 3.36 -9.29 -8.67
C PHE A 53 3.98 -8.30 -7.67
N ALA A 54 5.20 -8.62 -7.24
CA ALA A 54 6.06 -7.70 -6.51
C ALA A 54 6.53 -6.61 -7.48
N TRP A 55 6.08 -5.36 -7.29
CA TRP A 55 6.42 -4.25 -8.16
C TRP A 55 7.34 -3.27 -7.45
N ARG A 56 8.65 -3.52 -7.48
CA ARG A 56 9.61 -2.66 -6.77
C ARG A 56 9.84 -1.36 -7.52
N THR A 57 9.11 -0.32 -7.14
CA THR A 57 9.55 1.06 -7.38
C THR A 57 9.90 1.74 -6.06
N GLN A 58 10.81 2.71 -6.10
CA GLN A 58 11.09 3.61 -4.98
C GLN A 58 10.89 5.03 -5.47
N VAL A 59 9.65 5.46 -5.51
CA VAL A 59 9.36 6.85 -5.86
C VAL A 59 8.31 7.38 -4.90
N PRO A 60 8.54 8.54 -4.26
CA PRO A 60 7.47 9.26 -3.59
C PRO A 60 6.42 9.59 -4.66
N GLY A 61 5.26 8.93 -4.61
CA GLY A 61 4.23 9.08 -5.61
C GLY A 61 2.89 8.48 -5.18
N GLY A 62 1.81 9.00 -5.75
CA GLY A 62 0.47 8.46 -5.56
C GLY A 62 0.26 7.20 -6.40
N LEU A 63 -0.47 6.22 -5.87
CA LEU A 63 -1.07 5.19 -6.70
C LEU A 63 -2.37 5.75 -7.29
N PHE A 64 -2.46 5.71 -8.61
CA PHE A 64 -3.65 6.09 -9.35
C PHE A 64 -4.27 4.87 -10.01
N ILE A 65 -5.60 4.78 -9.97
CA ILE A 65 -6.34 3.69 -10.61
C ILE A 65 -7.50 4.21 -11.45
N ARG A 66 -7.86 3.43 -12.47
CA ARG A 66 -9.05 3.63 -13.34
C ARG A 66 -9.61 2.27 -13.74
N ASP A 67 -10.90 2.16 -14.06
CA ASP A 67 -11.37 1.02 -14.84
C ASP A 67 -10.93 1.21 -16.30
N SER A 68 -10.57 0.10 -16.96
CA SER A 68 -10.42 0.06 -18.42
C SER A 68 -11.78 0.26 -19.10
N ILE A 69 -11.76 0.57 -20.40
CA ILE A 69 -12.96 0.70 -21.25
C ILE A 69 -13.88 -0.53 -21.12
N ASP A 70 -13.28 -1.72 -21.01
CA ASP A 70 -14.04 -2.98 -20.92
C ASP A 70 -14.61 -3.26 -19.51
N VAL A 71 -14.43 -2.35 -18.54
CA VAL A 71 -14.87 -2.35 -17.12
C VAL A 71 -14.52 -3.59 -16.27
N LYS A 72 -13.97 -4.64 -16.89
CA LYS A 72 -13.52 -5.88 -16.27
C LYS A 72 -12.11 -5.81 -15.72
N ASN A 73 -11.34 -4.85 -16.24
CA ASN A 73 -9.91 -4.71 -15.96
C ASN A 73 -9.65 -3.39 -15.25
N LEU A 74 -8.68 -3.42 -14.33
CA LEU A 74 -8.25 -2.25 -13.57
C LEU A 74 -6.95 -1.73 -14.19
N LEU A 75 -6.89 -0.45 -14.54
CA LEU A 75 -5.67 0.23 -14.89
C LEU A 75 -5.02 0.81 -13.64
N LEU A 76 -3.71 0.66 -13.52
CA LEU A 76 -2.91 1.14 -12.39
C LEU A 76 -1.69 1.91 -12.91
N THR A 77 -1.37 3.00 -12.24
CA THR A 77 -0.10 3.71 -12.46
C THR A 77 0.37 4.33 -11.14
N ILE A 78 1.67 4.36 -10.93
CA ILE A 78 2.30 5.06 -9.80
C ILE A 78 2.98 6.29 -10.36
N ARG A 79 2.58 7.45 -9.87
CA ARG A 79 3.08 8.72 -10.38
C ARG A 79 3.67 9.51 -9.24
N SER A 80 4.93 9.92 -9.38
CA SER A 80 5.45 10.98 -8.55
C SER A 80 4.92 12.33 -9.05
N ASP A 81 4.59 13.20 -8.10
CA ASP A 81 4.36 14.63 -8.34
C ASP A 81 5.56 15.29 -9.04
N ILE A 82 6.78 14.78 -8.78
CA ILE A 82 8.02 15.21 -9.41
C ILE A 82 8.09 14.86 -10.91
N GLU A 83 7.64 13.66 -11.32
CA GLU A 83 7.69 13.23 -12.72
C GLU A 83 6.73 14.00 -13.64
N MET A 84 5.66 14.60 -13.10
CA MET A 84 4.71 15.36 -13.91
C MET A 84 5.34 16.56 -14.62
N ASN A 85 6.45 17.09 -14.09
CA ASN A 85 7.05 18.34 -14.57
C ASN A 85 8.33 18.15 -15.39
N TYR A 86 8.91 16.95 -15.47
CA TYR A 86 10.30 16.80 -15.91
C TYR A 86 10.54 15.93 -17.16
N ASN A 87 9.52 15.33 -17.77
CA ASN A 87 9.73 14.49 -18.95
C ASN A 87 8.90 14.94 -20.17
N PRO A 88 9.35 15.97 -20.92
CA PRO A 88 8.64 16.50 -22.08
C PRO A 88 8.55 15.55 -23.29
N GLY A 89 9.07 14.31 -23.19
CA GLY A 89 8.96 13.28 -24.22
C GLY A 89 8.69 11.87 -23.70
N GLY A 90 8.35 11.71 -22.41
CA GLY A 90 7.99 10.42 -21.81
C GLY A 90 6.48 10.22 -21.72
N ASN A 91 6.06 8.99 -21.42
CA ASN A 91 4.66 8.69 -21.10
C ASN A 91 4.15 9.67 -20.03
N LYS A 92 3.04 10.34 -20.32
CA LYS A 92 2.50 11.41 -19.47
C LYS A 92 2.19 10.88 -18.07
N HIS A 93 1.79 9.62 -17.96
CA HIS A 93 1.39 9.01 -16.69
C HIS A 93 2.46 8.11 -16.06
N GLY A 94 3.62 7.91 -16.72
CA GLY A 94 4.62 6.93 -16.32
C GLY A 94 4.32 5.54 -16.89
N ALA A 95 4.68 4.49 -16.15
CA ALA A 95 4.32 3.12 -16.53
C ALA A 95 2.84 2.86 -16.17
N VAL A 96 2.06 2.39 -17.14
CA VAL A 96 0.66 2.02 -16.97
C VAL A 96 0.53 0.52 -17.02
N TYR A 97 -0.28 -0.04 -16.13
CA TYR A 97 -0.52 -1.46 -16.03
C TYR A 97 -2.00 -1.78 -16.11
N LEU A 98 -2.35 -2.84 -16.83
CA LEU A 98 -3.69 -3.41 -16.88
C LEU A 98 -3.71 -4.69 -16.03
N TYR A 99 -4.56 -4.70 -15.01
CA TYR A 99 -4.86 -5.88 -14.20
C TYR A 99 -6.08 -6.60 -14.78
N ASP A 100 -5.86 -7.82 -15.24
CA ASP A 100 -6.91 -8.75 -15.66
C ASP A 100 -7.31 -9.62 -14.47
N SER A 101 -8.54 -9.41 -13.97
CA SER A 101 -9.04 -10.15 -12.80
C SER A 101 -9.34 -11.62 -13.08
N GLY A 102 -9.58 -12.01 -14.34
CA GLY A 102 -9.81 -13.38 -14.76
C GLY A 102 -8.52 -14.18 -14.88
N ALA A 103 -7.48 -13.56 -15.45
CA ALA A 103 -6.14 -14.13 -15.54
C ALA A 103 -5.32 -13.94 -14.25
N GLN A 104 -5.78 -13.10 -13.32
CA GLN A 104 -5.06 -12.67 -12.12
C GLN A 104 -3.67 -12.11 -12.42
N SER A 105 -3.51 -11.44 -13.57
CA SER A 105 -2.22 -10.98 -14.07
C SER A 105 -2.19 -9.46 -14.23
N LEU A 106 -0.99 -8.90 -14.16
CA LEU A 106 -0.74 -7.49 -14.38
C LEU A 106 0.18 -7.34 -15.59
N GLN A 107 -0.27 -6.63 -16.62
CA GLN A 107 0.48 -6.41 -17.84
C GLN A 107 0.79 -4.92 -18.02
N GLN A 108 2.04 -4.57 -18.31
CA GLN A 108 2.35 -3.20 -18.73
C GLN A 108 1.69 -2.91 -20.08
N VAL A 109 0.96 -1.81 -20.18
CA VAL A 109 0.24 -1.39 -21.38
C VAL A 109 0.69 -0.01 -21.84
N PRO A 110 0.45 0.34 -23.12
CA PRO A 110 0.72 1.69 -23.62
C PRO A 110 -0.05 2.77 -22.85
N ASP A 111 0.53 3.96 -22.74
CA ASP A 111 -0.03 5.11 -22.00
C ASP A 111 -1.40 5.53 -22.56
N GLU A 112 -1.63 5.32 -23.86
CA GLU A 112 -2.89 5.61 -24.54
C GLU A 112 -4.06 4.82 -23.95
N GLN A 113 -3.84 3.62 -23.39
CA GLN A 113 -4.91 2.90 -22.70
C GLN A 113 -5.38 3.65 -21.46
N TRP A 114 -4.47 4.35 -20.77
CA TRP A 114 -4.83 5.19 -19.64
C TRP A 114 -5.67 6.38 -20.09
N ASP A 115 -5.28 7.09 -21.15
CA ASP A 115 -6.02 8.24 -21.66
C ASP A 115 -7.40 7.84 -22.22
N ASN A 116 -7.49 6.67 -22.85
CA ASN A 116 -8.74 6.14 -23.42
C ASN A 116 -9.72 5.60 -22.37
N ALA A 117 -9.25 5.34 -21.13
CA ALA A 117 -10.15 4.96 -20.04
C ALA A 117 -11.18 6.07 -19.80
N THR A 118 -12.44 5.68 -19.55
CA THR A 118 -13.55 6.63 -19.40
C THR A 118 -13.90 6.93 -17.95
N THR A 119 -13.43 6.12 -17.00
CA THR A 119 -13.74 6.33 -15.58
C THR A 119 -12.85 7.40 -14.96
N PRO A 120 -13.30 8.08 -13.89
CA PRO A 120 -12.47 9.04 -13.17
C PRO A 120 -11.14 8.43 -12.70
N ILE A 121 -10.09 9.26 -12.67
CA ILE A 121 -8.83 8.90 -12.03
C ILE A 121 -9.04 8.94 -10.52
N ILE A 122 -8.71 7.83 -9.85
CA ILE A 122 -8.76 7.73 -8.40
C ILE A 122 -7.33 7.81 -7.89
N ASP A 123 -6.99 8.92 -7.21
CA ASP A 123 -5.82 8.95 -6.33
C ASP A 123 -6.14 8.16 -5.07
N VAL A 124 -5.54 6.97 -4.97
CA VAL A 124 -5.80 6.06 -3.87
C VAL A 124 -5.40 6.69 -2.55
N LYS A 125 -4.34 7.50 -2.47
CA LYS A 125 -3.92 8.12 -1.21
C LYS A 125 -4.82 9.32 -0.85
N GLY A 126 -5.06 10.20 -1.81
CA GLY A 126 -5.86 11.42 -1.61
C GLY A 126 -7.34 11.13 -1.28
N PHE A 127 -7.90 10.02 -1.76
CA PHE A 127 -9.29 9.66 -1.50
C PHE A 127 -9.58 9.38 -0.02
N PHE A 128 -8.70 8.68 0.71
CA PHE A 128 -9.00 8.30 2.10
C PHE A 128 -8.78 9.42 3.11
N GLU A 129 -7.87 10.36 2.83
CA GLU A 129 -7.69 11.52 3.71
C GLU A 129 -8.96 12.38 3.79
N SER A 130 -9.77 12.38 2.73
CA SER A 130 -11.02 13.14 2.63
C SER A 130 -12.26 12.38 3.11
N HIS A 131 -12.25 11.04 3.15
CA HIS A 131 -13.42 10.21 3.51
C HIS A 131 -13.28 9.55 4.89
N LYS A 132 -13.27 10.37 5.95
CA LYS A 132 -13.29 9.85 7.33
C LYS A 132 -14.69 9.35 7.67
N VAL A 133 -14.91 8.04 7.55
CA VAL A 133 -16.08 7.37 8.13
C VAL A 133 -15.92 7.32 9.64
N GLU A 134 -16.98 7.60 10.40
CA GLU A 134 -16.97 7.41 11.84
C GLU A 134 -16.59 5.96 12.17
N ALA A 135 -15.56 5.79 13.00
CA ALA A 135 -15.03 4.47 13.27
C ALA A 135 -16.01 3.65 14.13
N LYS A 136 -16.71 2.70 13.50
CA LYS A 136 -17.59 1.72 14.17
C LYS A 136 -16.83 0.58 14.86
N PHE A 137 -15.54 0.43 14.56
CA PHE A 137 -14.64 -0.50 15.23
C PHE A 137 -13.50 0.23 15.92
N LYS A 138 -12.89 -0.45 16.90
CA LYS A 138 -11.70 0.01 17.61
C LYS A 138 -10.64 -1.07 17.60
N VAL A 139 -9.41 -0.68 17.28
CA VAL A 139 -8.22 -1.51 17.51
C VAL A 139 -7.61 -1.10 18.84
N SER A 140 -7.41 -2.06 19.75
CA SER A 140 -6.77 -1.82 21.06
C SER A 140 -5.74 -2.90 21.32
N GLY A 141 -4.47 -2.56 21.13
CA GLY A 141 -3.38 -3.53 21.14
C GLY A 141 -3.54 -4.53 19.99
N GLU A 142 -3.65 -5.81 20.35
CA GLU A 142 -3.83 -6.94 19.44
C GLU A 142 -5.31 -7.33 19.25
N LYS A 143 -6.24 -6.54 19.78
CA LYS A 143 -7.67 -6.88 19.77
C LYS A 143 -8.45 -5.95 18.85
N LEU A 144 -9.43 -6.53 18.17
CA LEU A 144 -10.40 -5.83 17.34
C LEU A 144 -11.75 -5.82 18.04
N PHE A 145 -12.35 -4.64 18.18
CA PHE A 145 -13.64 -4.46 18.83
C PHE A 145 -14.64 -3.85 17.86
N PHE A 146 -15.88 -4.35 17.87
CA PHE A 146 -17.03 -3.72 17.24
C PHE A 146 -18.01 -3.29 18.34
N GLY A 147 -18.19 -1.99 18.52
CA GLY A 147 -18.75 -1.45 19.76
C GLY A 147 -17.95 -1.92 20.97
N ASN A 148 -18.60 -2.62 21.90
CA ASN A 148 -17.96 -3.18 23.11
C ASN A 148 -17.60 -4.67 22.99
N LYS A 149 -17.83 -5.29 21.82
CA LYS A 149 -17.61 -6.72 21.60
C LYS A 149 -16.28 -6.95 20.89
N GLU A 150 -15.41 -7.77 21.49
CA GLU A 150 -14.23 -8.29 20.80
C GLU A 150 -14.67 -9.21 19.66
N ILE A 151 -14.16 -8.97 18.46
CA ILE A 151 -14.44 -9.80 17.28
C ILE A 151 -13.18 -10.57 16.88
N PRO A 152 -13.30 -11.89 16.63
CA PRO A 152 -12.16 -12.70 16.27
C PRO A 152 -11.68 -12.38 14.86
N TYR A 153 -10.38 -12.38 14.68
CA TYR A 153 -9.72 -12.27 13.39
C TYR A 153 -8.57 -13.29 13.33
N ARG A 154 -8.07 -13.58 12.13
CA ARG A 154 -6.96 -14.48 11.89
C ARG A 154 -5.65 -13.74 12.07
N GLY A 155 -4.66 -14.38 12.68
CA GLY A 155 -3.41 -13.72 13.05
C GLY A 155 -3.39 -13.35 14.53
N LYS A 156 -2.38 -12.58 14.92
CA LYS A 156 -2.18 -12.08 16.28
C LYS A 156 -2.02 -10.56 16.34
N LEU A 157 -1.70 -9.94 15.21
CA LEU A 157 -1.43 -8.52 15.13
C LEU A 157 -2.24 -7.90 13.99
N ILE A 158 -2.99 -6.85 14.32
CA ILE A 158 -3.64 -5.98 13.32
C ILE A 158 -2.63 -4.97 12.84
N MET A 159 -2.38 -5.01 11.54
CA MET A 159 -1.40 -4.18 10.85
C MET A 159 -2.03 -2.87 10.43
N ASP A 160 -3.17 -2.97 9.75
CA ASP A 160 -3.89 -1.84 9.19
C ASP A 160 -5.34 -2.23 8.84
N THR A 161 -6.20 -1.24 8.62
CA THR A 161 -7.63 -1.41 8.35
C THR A 161 -8.15 -0.34 7.39
N ALA A 162 -9.11 -0.69 6.53
CA ALA A 162 -9.75 0.26 5.62
C ALA A 162 -11.28 0.06 5.59
N TYR A 163 -12.04 1.15 5.56
CA TYR A 163 -13.49 1.09 5.32
C TYR A 163 -13.78 0.93 3.83
N SER A 164 -14.87 0.23 3.50
CA SER A 164 -15.43 0.29 2.17
C SER A 164 -15.95 1.71 1.87
N PRO A 165 -16.02 2.12 0.60
CA PRO A 165 -16.49 3.46 0.22
C PRO A 165 -17.90 3.78 0.72
N ASP A 166 -18.77 2.78 0.78
CA ASP A 166 -20.15 2.90 1.29
C ASP A 166 -20.23 2.85 2.83
N GLY A 167 -19.11 2.62 3.52
CA GLY A 167 -19.03 2.49 4.97
C GLY A 167 -19.76 1.28 5.55
N ASN A 168 -20.22 0.33 4.71
CA ASN A 168 -20.95 -0.86 5.16
C ASN A 168 -20.03 -2.00 5.56
N GLN A 169 -18.77 -1.97 5.15
CA GLN A 169 -17.77 -3.02 5.40
C GLN A 169 -16.44 -2.40 5.84
N PHE A 170 -15.57 -3.22 6.42
CA PHE A 170 -14.19 -2.85 6.64
C PHE A 170 -13.26 -4.04 6.48
N ALA A 171 -12.10 -3.79 5.90
CA ALA A 171 -11.05 -4.74 5.65
C ALA A 171 -10.02 -4.66 6.77
N VAL A 172 -9.50 -5.81 7.17
CA VAL A 172 -8.44 -5.95 8.17
C VAL A 172 -7.25 -6.63 7.51
N LEU A 173 -6.09 -6.00 7.63
CA LEU A 173 -4.79 -6.64 7.43
C LEU A 173 -4.26 -7.10 8.77
N SER A 174 -3.92 -8.38 8.86
CA SER A 174 -3.32 -8.95 10.05
C SER A 174 -2.14 -9.87 9.73
N ALA A 175 -1.36 -10.20 10.76
CA ALA A 175 -0.21 -11.11 10.65
C ALA A 175 -0.13 -12.08 11.83
N ASP A 176 0.39 -13.28 11.61
CA ASP A 176 0.62 -14.30 12.67
C ASP A 176 1.81 -13.97 13.58
N GLY A 177 2.82 -13.28 13.06
CA GLY A 177 4.08 -13.05 13.76
C GLY A 177 4.08 -11.77 14.59
N PRO A 178 5.13 -11.60 15.42
CA PRO A 178 5.24 -10.44 16.30
C PRO A 178 5.49 -9.15 15.52
N LEU A 179 5.10 -8.03 16.13
CA LEU A 179 5.47 -6.69 15.71
C LEU A 179 6.99 -6.54 15.75
N ARG A 180 7.60 -6.08 14.65
CA ARG A 180 9.05 -5.79 14.58
C ARG A 180 9.37 -4.31 14.73
N SER A 181 8.56 -3.47 14.12
CA SER A 181 8.75 -2.02 14.11
C SER A 181 7.42 -1.35 13.79
N VAL A 182 7.35 -0.06 14.07
CA VAL A 182 6.26 0.82 13.66
C VAL A 182 6.89 1.99 12.96
N THR A 183 6.46 2.29 11.75
CA THR A 183 6.82 3.54 11.09
C THR A 183 6.04 4.67 11.77
N PRO A 184 6.70 5.73 12.26
CA PRO A 184 5.98 6.89 12.77
C PRO A 184 5.01 7.46 11.74
N ASN A 185 3.83 7.90 12.17
CA ASN A 185 2.78 8.42 11.28
C ASN A 185 3.27 9.56 10.37
N PHE A 186 4.19 10.39 10.85
CA PHE A 186 4.74 11.52 10.08
C PHE A 186 5.63 11.11 8.90
N LEU A 187 6.03 9.83 8.80
CA LEU A 187 6.73 9.27 7.63
C LEU A 187 5.76 8.65 6.62
N GLY A 188 4.49 9.08 6.63
CA GLY A 188 3.56 8.83 5.53
C GLY A 188 2.71 7.56 5.64
N GLY A 189 2.35 7.10 6.84
CA GLY A 189 1.31 6.06 6.93
C GLY A 189 1.19 5.25 8.22
N GLY A 190 2.06 5.43 9.22
CA GLY A 190 1.87 4.75 10.51
C GLY A 190 1.99 3.23 10.47
N GLY A 191 2.56 2.69 9.39
CA GLY A 191 2.52 1.26 9.09
C GLY A 191 3.26 0.42 10.13
N LYS A 192 2.68 -0.73 10.48
CA LYS A 192 3.32 -1.73 11.32
C LYS A 192 4.13 -2.70 10.46
N TYR A 193 5.18 -3.26 11.04
CA TYR A 193 5.97 -4.35 10.44
C TYR A 193 5.76 -5.63 11.23
N ALA A 194 5.44 -6.73 10.56
CA ALA A 194 5.25 -8.02 11.20
C ALA A 194 5.89 -9.15 10.42
N LYS A 195 6.29 -10.20 11.14
CA LYS A 195 6.70 -11.46 10.54
C LYS A 195 5.50 -12.34 10.22
N GLY A 196 5.76 -13.36 9.40
CA GLY A 196 4.89 -14.51 9.23
C GLY A 196 3.82 -14.31 8.17
N GLN A 197 2.83 -15.20 8.20
CA GLN A 197 1.73 -15.18 7.24
C GLN A 197 0.85 -13.95 7.50
N HIS A 198 0.57 -13.22 6.42
CA HIS A 198 -0.36 -12.10 6.44
C HIS A 198 -1.73 -12.54 5.93
N TYR A 199 -2.78 -11.91 6.44
CA TYR A 199 -4.16 -12.25 6.12
C TYR A 199 -4.99 -11.04 5.75
N HIS A 200 -5.88 -11.24 4.79
CA HIS A 200 -6.98 -10.35 4.47
C HIS A 200 -8.27 -10.94 5.03
N GLN A 201 -9.04 -10.10 5.72
CA GLN A 201 -10.41 -10.39 6.12
C GLN A 201 -11.29 -9.16 5.95
N VAL A 202 -12.56 -9.40 5.60
CA VAL A 202 -13.58 -8.35 5.55
C VAL A 202 -14.60 -8.60 6.64
N PHE A 203 -15.13 -7.54 7.22
CA PHE A 203 -16.17 -7.58 8.23
C PHE A 203 -17.30 -6.62 7.88
N SER A 204 -18.52 -6.98 8.26
CA SER A 204 -19.67 -6.09 8.19
C SER A 204 -19.57 -5.02 9.28
N THR A 205 -19.84 -3.77 8.92
CA THR A 205 -19.97 -2.68 9.90
C THR A 205 -21.35 -2.63 10.56
N VAL A 206 -22.27 -3.53 10.20
CA VAL A 206 -23.59 -3.62 10.84
C VAL A 206 -23.49 -4.34 12.18
N ASN A 207 -22.69 -5.40 12.25
CA ASN A 207 -22.64 -6.30 13.41
C ASN A 207 -21.23 -6.86 13.70
N GLY A 208 -20.21 -6.48 12.94
CA GLY A 208 -18.84 -6.96 13.10
C GLY A 208 -18.62 -8.42 12.67
N THR A 209 -19.53 -9.04 11.93
CA THR A 209 -19.34 -10.42 11.46
C THR A 209 -18.42 -10.49 10.25
N PRO A 210 -17.56 -11.52 10.14
CA PRO A 210 -16.71 -11.70 8.97
C PRO A 210 -17.56 -11.94 7.71
N ILE A 211 -17.12 -11.37 6.59
CA ILE A 211 -17.69 -11.53 5.25
C ILE A 211 -16.70 -12.34 4.42
N GLY A 212 -17.16 -13.47 3.90
CA GLY A 212 -16.34 -14.36 3.08
C GLY A 212 -15.23 -15.09 3.86
N ASN A 213 -14.36 -15.75 3.11
CA ASN A 213 -13.23 -16.49 3.67
C ASN A 213 -12.05 -15.59 3.98
N THR A 214 -11.27 -15.99 4.98
CA THR A 214 -9.95 -15.39 5.23
C THR A 214 -8.99 -15.74 4.10
N VAL A 215 -8.33 -14.75 3.53
CA VAL A 215 -7.36 -14.91 2.45
C VAL A 215 -5.95 -14.80 3.01
N LYS A 216 -5.08 -15.75 2.65
CA LYS A 216 -3.63 -15.64 2.92
C LYS A 216 -3.00 -14.75 1.86
N LEU A 217 -2.37 -13.67 2.30
CA LEU A 217 -1.68 -12.75 1.41
C LEU A 217 -0.24 -13.25 1.16
N PRO A 218 0.28 -13.18 -0.08
CA PRO A 218 1.57 -13.79 -0.39
C PRO A 218 2.74 -12.84 -0.11
N PHE A 219 2.69 -12.07 0.98
CA PHE A 219 3.76 -11.15 1.33
C PHE A 219 5.02 -11.97 1.65
N THR A 220 6.01 -11.86 0.77
CA THR A 220 7.25 -12.63 0.84
C THR A 220 8.29 -11.95 1.73
N THR A 221 8.16 -10.63 1.97
CA THR A 221 9.16 -9.87 2.70
C THR A 221 8.69 -9.45 4.10
N GLN A 222 9.48 -9.80 5.12
CA GLN A 222 9.21 -9.49 6.53
C GLN A 222 9.50 -8.03 6.92
N ASN A 223 9.82 -7.17 5.94
CA ASN A 223 10.53 -5.91 6.17
C ASN A 223 9.84 -4.70 5.52
N GLN A 224 8.57 -4.80 5.14
CA GLN A 224 7.83 -3.67 4.60
C GLN A 224 6.50 -3.50 5.33
N PRO A 225 6.11 -2.25 5.68
CA PRO A 225 4.77 -2.00 6.12
C PRO A 225 3.85 -2.05 4.91
N TYR A 226 2.69 -2.66 5.07
CA TYR A 226 1.64 -2.64 4.07
C TYR A 226 0.49 -1.79 4.58
N SER A 227 -0.05 -0.99 3.68
CA SER A 227 -1.29 -0.25 3.91
C SER A 227 -2.42 -0.89 3.12
N VAL A 228 -3.62 -0.84 3.70
CA VAL A 228 -4.85 -1.32 3.07
C VAL A 228 -5.59 -0.14 2.46
N TYR A 229 -6.00 -0.29 1.21
CA TYR A 229 -6.78 0.71 0.50
C TYR A 229 -8.00 0.05 -0.12
N TRP A 230 -9.15 0.70 -0.02
CA TRP A 230 -10.40 0.23 -0.60
C TRP A 230 -10.93 1.22 -1.65
N PRO A 231 -10.56 1.06 -2.93
CA PRO A 231 -11.02 1.89 -4.04
C PRO A 231 -12.51 2.29 -3.98
N PRO A 232 -12.87 3.52 -4.42
CA PRO A 232 -14.24 4.04 -4.46
C PRO A 232 -15.27 3.14 -5.15
N ASP A 233 -14.83 2.33 -6.13
CA ASP A 233 -15.69 1.38 -6.83
C ASP A 233 -16.12 0.18 -5.97
N GLY A 234 -15.45 -0.02 -4.82
CA GLY A 234 -15.70 -1.11 -3.89
C GLY A 234 -15.39 -2.50 -4.44
N LYS A 235 -14.83 -2.65 -5.64
CA LYS A 235 -14.64 -3.95 -6.32
C LYS A 235 -13.39 -4.68 -5.84
N TYR A 236 -12.38 -3.92 -5.44
CA TYR A 236 -11.08 -4.43 -5.03
C TYR A 236 -10.66 -3.85 -3.68
N ILE A 237 -9.70 -4.52 -3.05
CA ILE A 237 -8.92 -4.04 -1.92
C ILE A 237 -7.46 -4.19 -2.31
N LEU A 238 -6.71 -3.10 -2.17
CA LEU A 238 -5.32 -3.00 -2.54
C LEU A 238 -4.48 -3.01 -1.27
N TYR A 239 -3.44 -3.84 -1.27
CA TYR A 239 -2.41 -3.86 -0.25
C TYR A 239 -1.13 -3.35 -0.87
N ILE A 240 -0.65 -2.23 -0.38
CA ILE A 240 0.50 -1.55 -0.99
C ILE A 240 1.59 -1.46 0.06
N ALA A 241 2.80 -1.90 -0.26
CA ALA A 241 3.95 -1.64 0.58
C ALA A 241 4.20 -0.13 0.67
N LEU A 242 4.63 0.40 1.81
CA LEU A 242 4.81 1.85 2.03
C LEU A 242 5.69 2.52 0.97
N ALA A 243 6.70 1.82 0.45
CA ALA A 243 7.57 2.34 -0.60
C ALA A 243 6.97 2.26 -2.01
N GLY A 244 5.72 1.80 -2.16
CA GLY A 244 5.10 1.47 -3.45
C GLY A 244 5.73 0.24 -4.12
N SER A 245 6.53 -0.52 -3.36
CA SER A 245 7.40 -1.55 -3.93
C SER A 245 6.77 -2.93 -4.10
N ASP A 246 5.55 -3.12 -3.62
CA ASP A 246 4.75 -4.33 -3.79
C ASP A 246 3.28 -3.92 -3.77
N ILE A 247 2.47 -4.54 -4.63
CA ILE A 247 1.02 -4.43 -4.59
C ILE A 247 0.39 -5.82 -4.57
N THR A 248 -0.66 -6.00 -3.78
CA THR A 248 -1.53 -7.17 -3.85
C THR A 248 -2.96 -6.70 -3.98
N ILE A 249 -3.68 -7.28 -4.93
CA ILE A 249 -5.05 -6.90 -5.26
C ILE A 249 -5.96 -8.06 -4.87
N VAL A 250 -6.96 -7.79 -4.05
CA VAL A 250 -7.96 -8.78 -3.62
C VAL A 250 -9.33 -8.30 -4.04
N LYS A 251 -10.10 -9.16 -4.72
CA LYS A 251 -11.48 -8.84 -5.09
C LYS A 251 -12.38 -8.89 -3.86
N THR A 252 -13.28 -7.92 -3.70
CA THR A 252 -14.18 -7.85 -2.54
C THR A 252 -15.32 -8.88 -2.61
N SER A 253 -15.70 -9.27 -3.82
CA SER A 253 -16.78 -10.23 -4.08
C SER A 253 -16.37 -11.70 -3.92
N LEU A 254 -15.37 -12.00 -3.08
CA LEU A 254 -15.01 -13.38 -2.72
C LEU A 254 -16.09 -13.99 -1.82
N GLN A 255 -17.31 -14.13 -2.35
CA GLN A 255 -18.30 -15.00 -1.75
C GLN A 255 -17.90 -16.45 -2.01
N ASN A 256 -18.01 -17.27 -0.97
CA ASN A 256 -17.68 -18.69 -0.98
C ASN A 256 -18.29 -19.38 -2.20
N LYS A 257 -17.44 -19.88 -3.11
CA LYS A 257 -17.81 -21.02 -3.94
C LYS A 257 -17.61 -22.29 -3.12
#